data_AF-A0A8H3ZNI7-F1
#
_entry.id   AF-A0A8H3ZNI7-F1
#
_cell.length_a   1.000
_cell.length_b   1.000
_cell.length_c   1.000
_cell.angle_alpha   90.00
_cell.angle_beta   90.00
_cell.angle_gamma   90.00
#
_symmetry.space_group_name_H-M   'P 1'
#
loop_
_entity.id
_entity.type
_entity.pdbx_description
1 polymer ?
#
loop_
_entity_poly.entity_id
_entity_poly.type
_entity_poly.pdbx_seq_one_letter_code
_entity_poly.pdbx_strand_id
1 'polypeptide(L)'
;MTSTNFAQAQQRLAARRQAREAENAARIAAQHESSRARAQIDRLPFPFSRLGSAWDAISSQDGTRPAFRVGQVDAELLDDELLELLRGQVGDALKYFAGGHLKDDWSAEILLALRAVLFKLTVWDHDATYGAALQNLKYTDARKDGSVLVAPSKWQKSLYGLATVFGRYGWDKWENWLLEHDEGYGDPNPRLQRLSRITSRITTLHAGAAFVSFLVFLLQGRYRTLLDRVLRMRLAPPTSQVSREVSFEYLNRQLVWHAFTEFLLFVLPLIGINRWRRWISRTWRKTKSIMMTSGDEDKSANGEYGFLPERTCAICYQDQNALATTETEIMAAAASSGVIGSAQTDITNPYETIHCGCIYCFVCLATRLEREEGEGWTCLRCGELAKECKPWSGDVLEPPKKSPTSKVVAFSEDSKDAEVEAEVEGEEEDDDRNEVDFVDVPKEKQYSTDSEETEDSEGFEETMDNDED
;
A
#
# COMPACT_ATOMS: atom_id res chain seq x y z
N MET A 1 31.12 18.39 -39.80
CA MET A 1 30.09 17.57 -40.47
C MET A 1 28.74 18.05 -39.96
N THR A 2 27.96 18.82 -40.74
CA THR A 2 26.83 19.61 -40.18
C THR A 2 25.51 19.52 -40.96
N SER A 3 25.50 18.88 -42.13
CA SER A 3 24.32 18.80 -43.01
C SER A 3 23.24 17.83 -42.53
N THR A 4 23.62 16.74 -41.87
CA THR A 4 22.71 15.69 -41.38
C THR A 4 21.73 16.22 -40.32
N ASN A 5 22.25 16.90 -39.29
CA ASN A 5 21.42 17.52 -38.24
C ASN A 5 20.45 18.57 -38.81
N PHE A 6 20.87 19.36 -39.81
CA PHE A 6 19.98 20.33 -40.45
C PHE A 6 18.87 19.66 -41.27
N ALA A 7 19.19 18.58 -42.00
CA ALA A 7 18.19 17.81 -42.75
C ALA A 7 17.16 17.13 -41.82
N GLN A 8 17.60 16.49 -40.74
CA GLN A 8 16.70 15.92 -39.73
C GLN A 8 15.86 17.00 -39.02
N ALA A 9 16.43 18.17 -38.72
CA ALA A 9 15.67 19.29 -38.16
C ALA A 9 14.60 19.79 -39.14
N GLN A 10 14.89 19.88 -40.44
CA GLN A 10 13.90 20.19 -41.47
C GLN A 10 12.81 19.13 -41.59
N GLN A 11 13.14 17.84 -41.53
CA GLN A 11 12.17 16.74 -41.53
C GLN A 11 11.24 16.80 -40.29
N ARG A 12 11.82 16.98 -39.09
CA ARG A 12 11.06 17.18 -37.83
C ARG A 12 10.14 18.41 -37.91
N LEU A 13 10.56 19.49 -38.58
CA LEU A 13 9.73 20.67 -38.83
C LEU A 13 8.63 20.44 -39.88
N ALA A 14 8.89 19.65 -40.93
CA ALA A 14 7.91 19.31 -41.96
C ALA A 14 6.79 18.41 -41.39
N ALA A 15 7.15 17.37 -40.63
CA ALA A 15 6.20 16.54 -39.90
C ALA A 15 5.34 17.37 -38.94
N ARG A 16 5.94 18.33 -38.20
CA ARG A 16 5.22 19.30 -37.35
C ARG A 16 4.38 20.34 -38.11
N ARG A 17 4.43 20.40 -39.44
CA ARG A 17 3.45 21.14 -40.28
C ARG A 17 2.34 20.21 -40.74
N GLN A 18 2.69 19.08 -41.34
CA GLN A 18 1.74 18.07 -41.81
C GLN A 18 0.79 17.60 -40.70
N ALA A 19 1.29 17.38 -39.48
CA ALA A 19 0.46 17.03 -38.33
C ALA A 19 -0.56 18.13 -37.97
N ARG A 20 -0.18 19.42 -38.06
CA ARG A 20 -1.10 20.55 -37.82
C ARG A 20 -2.05 20.80 -38.99
N GLU A 21 -1.65 20.51 -40.21
CA GLU A 21 -2.52 20.57 -41.39
C GLU A 21 -3.57 19.45 -41.33
N ALA A 22 -3.17 18.23 -40.94
CA ALA A 22 -4.08 17.12 -40.67
C ALA A 22 -5.02 17.39 -39.48
N GLU A 23 -4.52 17.95 -38.37
CA GLU A 23 -5.34 18.34 -37.20
C GLU A 23 -6.37 19.42 -37.57
N ASN A 24 -5.98 20.43 -38.36
CA ASN A 24 -6.92 21.43 -38.88
C ASN A 24 -7.95 20.81 -39.84
N ALA A 25 -7.53 19.92 -40.75
CA ALA A 25 -8.44 19.24 -41.67
C ALA A 25 -9.45 18.35 -40.92
N ALA A 26 -9.00 17.61 -39.89
CA ALA A 26 -9.86 16.81 -39.02
C ALA A 26 -10.84 17.69 -38.22
N ARG A 27 -10.41 18.84 -37.71
CA ARG A 27 -11.28 19.81 -37.02
C ARG A 27 -12.35 20.39 -37.96
N ILE A 28 -12.00 20.67 -39.22
CA ILE A 28 -12.95 21.11 -40.25
C ILE A 28 -13.94 19.98 -40.61
N ALA A 29 -13.47 18.73 -40.74
CA ALA A 29 -14.33 17.58 -40.96
C ALA A 29 -15.34 17.37 -39.82
N ALA A 30 -14.90 17.44 -38.56
CA ALA A 30 -15.78 17.35 -37.39
C ALA A 30 -16.80 18.51 -37.30
N GLN A 31 -16.42 19.72 -37.76
CA GLN A 31 -17.36 20.84 -37.91
C GLN A 31 -18.40 20.58 -39.01
N HIS A 32 -18.04 19.91 -40.11
CA HIS A 32 -19.00 19.48 -41.12
C HIS A 32 -19.93 18.36 -40.62
N GLU A 33 -19.45 17.41 -39.81
CA GLU A 33 -20.29 16.35 -39.24
C GLU A 33 -21.28 16.87 -38.20
N SER A 34 -20.86 17.75 -37.29
CA SER A 34 -21.79 18.43 -36.36
C SER A 34 -22.83 19.27 -37.13
N SER A 35 -22.45 19.97 -38.21
CA SER A 35 -23.40 20.69 -39.06
C SER A 35 -24.44 19.78 -39.75
N ARG A 36 -24.09 18.51 -40.03
CA ARG A 36 -25.03 17.51 -40.56
C ARG A 36 -26.00 17.00 -39.50
N ALA A 37 -25.52 16.72 -38.30
CA ALA A 37 -26.37 16.33 -37.17
C ALA A 37 -27.37 17.46 -36.83
N ARG A 38 -26.89 18.71 -36.75
CA ARG A 38 -27.72 19.91 -36.63
C ARG A 38 -28.80 19.97 -37.72
N ALA A 39 -28.44 19.77 -38.99
CA ALA A 39 -29.38 19.79 -40.11
C ALA A 39 -30.42 18.64 -40.09
N GLN A 40 -30.30 17.67 -39.18
CA GLN A 40 -31.34 16.68 -38.86
C GLN A 40 -32.22 17.14 -37.67
N ILE A 41 -31.61 17.73 -36.62
CA ILE A 41 -32.35 18.25 -35.44
C ILE A 41 -33.21 19.47 -35.82
N ASP A 42 -32.71 20.37 -36.66
CA ASP A 42 -33.43 21.55 -37.16
C ASP A 42 -34.66 21.19 -38.02
N ARG A 43 -34.83 19.91 -38.42
CA ARG A 43 -36.03 19.40 -39.13
C ARG A 43 -37.15 18.93 -38.19
N LEU A 44 -36.93 18.88 -36.88
CA LEU A 44 -37.95 18.45 -35.92
C LEU A 44 -39.06 19.52 -35.78
N PRO A 45 -40.33 19.12 -35.58
CA PRO A 45 -41.42 20.06 -35.37
C PRO A 45 -41.22 20.87 -34.08
N PHE A 46 -41.77 22.09 -34.05
CA PHE A 46 -41.78 22.94 -32.86
C PHE A 46 -42.47 22.20 -31.68
N PRO A 47 -41.94 22.26 -30.45
CA PRO A 47 -40.83 23.10 -29.97
C PRO A 47 -39.42 22.54 -30.19
N PHE A 48 -39.28 21.29 -30.64
CA PHE A 48 -38.02 20.55 -30.60
C PHE A 48 -36.93 21.10 -31.53
N SER A 49 -37.28 21.82 -32.60
CA SER A 49 -36.32 22.56 -33.44
C SER A 49 -35.46 23.57 -32.65
N ARG A 50 -35.94 24.10 -31.51
CA ARG A 50 -35.10 24.96 -30.65
C ARG A 50 -33.91 24.21 -30.03
N LEU A 51 -34.00 22.90 -29.87
CA LEU A 51 -32.94 22.07 -29.30
C LEU A 51 -31.69 22.01 -30.18
N GLY A 52 -31.79 22.21 -31.51
CA GLY A 52 -30.62 22.26 -32.39
C GLY A 52 -29.62 23.35 -31.97
N SER A 53 -30.13 24.55 -31.64
CA SER A 53 -29.31 25.66 -31.15
C SER A 53 -28.66 25.41 -29.78
N ALA A 54 -29.32 24.64 -28.90
CA ALA A 54 -28.76 24.23 -27.62
C ALA A 54 -27.75 23.09 -27.79
N TRP A 55 -28.00 22.18 -28.73
CA TRP A 55 -27.13 21.06 -29.08
C TRP A 55 -25.80 21.55 -29.68
N ASP A 56 -25.81 22.53 -30.58
CA ASP A 56 -24.58 23.17 -31.09
C ASP A 56 -23.74 23.77 -29.95
N ALA A 57 -24.38 24.43 -28.98
CA ALA A 57 -23.69 25.04 -27.84
C ALA A 57 -23.06 24.01 -26.88
N ILE A 58 -23.63 22.80 -26.81
CA ILE A 58 -23.18 21.71 -25.93
C ILE A 58 -22.20 20.76 -26.63
N SER A 59 -22.39 20.50 -27.93
CA SER A 59 -21.63 19.52 -28.72
C SER A 59 -20.40 20.10 -29.43
N SER A 60 -20.19 21.42 -29.38
CA SER A 60 -18.99 22.07 -29.91
C SER A 60 -17.75 21.63 -29.14
N GLN A 61 -17.05 20.62 -29.68
CA GLN A 61 -15.97 19.87 -29.03
C GLN A 61 -14.63 20.64 -28.94
N ASP A 62 -14.66 21.97 -29.02
CA ASP A 62 -13.54 22.90 -28.78
C ASP A 62 -13.28 23.12 -27.26
N GLY A 63 -13.55 22.08 -26.47
CA GLY A 63 -13.04 21.93 -25.10
C GLY A 63 -11.67 21.25 -25.13
N THR A 64 -10.88 21.42 -24.07
CA THR A 64 -9.63 20.67 -23.91
C THR A 64 -9.91 19.16 -23.91
N ARG A 65 -8.99 18.38 -24.52
CA ARG A 65 -9.12 16.92 -24.70
C ARG A 65 -9.54 16.25 -23.38
N PRO A 66 -10.45 15.25 -23.39
CA PRO A 66 -11.28 14.89 -22.23
C PRO A 66 -10.54 14.56 -20.93
N ALA A 67 -9.26 14.16 -21.00
CA ALA A 67 -8.37 13.97 -19.85
C ALA A 67 -8.33 15.15 -18.85
N PHE A 68 -8.45 16.40 -19.32
CA PHE A 68 -8.34 17.59 -18.46
C PHE A 68 -9.62 17.94 -17.66
N ARG A 69 -10.68 17.12 -17.72
CA ARG A 69 -11.91 17.35 -16.95
C ARG A 69 -11.74 16.99 -15.47
N VAL A 70 -11.07 15.87 -15.19
CA VAL A 70 -10.81 15.41 -13.82
C VAL A 70 -9.94 16.43 -13.09
N GLY A 71 -8.78 16.82 -13.66
CA GLY A 71 -7.88 17.80 -13.06
C GLY A 71 -8.50 19.18 -12.80
N GLN A 72 -9.55 19.58 -13.54
CA GLN A 72 -10.29 20.82 -13.25
C GLN A 72 -11.22 20.73 -12.03
N VAL A 73 -11.68 19.54 -11.67
CA VAL A 73 -12.51 19.28 -10.47
C VAL A 73 -11.61 18.96 -9.28
N ASP A 74 -10.58 18.15 -9.49
CA ASP A 74 -9.52 17.82 -8.53
C ASP A 74 -8.82 19.10 -8.01
N ALA A 75 -8.59 20.08 -8.91
CA ALA A 75 -8.12 21.41 -8.54
C ALA A 75 -9.05 22.17 -7.58
N GLU A 76 -10.37 22.06 -7.75
CA GLU A 76 -11.36 22.74 -6.90
C GLU A 76 -11.47 22.06 -5.52
N LEU A 77 -11.41 20.73 -5.49
CA LEU A 77 -11.33 19.96 -4.24
C LEU A 77 -10.07 20.33 -3.43
N LEU A 78 -8.90 20.33 -4.08
CA LEU A 78 -7.62 20.70 -3.45
C LEU A 78 -7.58 22.17 -2.97
N ASP A 79 -8.29 23.08 -3.63
CA ASP A 79 -8.40 24.49 -3.20
C ASP A 79 -9.28 24.65 -1.94
N ASP A 80 -10.42 23.95 -1.86
CA ASP A 80 -11.27 23.98 -0.66
C ASP A 80 -10.66 23.14 0.50
N GLU A 81 -9.99 22.00 0.24
CA GLU A 81 -9.21 21.25 1.24
C GLU A 81 -8.07 22.08 1.86
N LEU A 82 -7.32 22.82 1.04
CA LEU A 82 -6.29 23.74 1.54
C LEU A 82 -6.89 24.82 2.46
N LEU A 83 -8.07 25.36 2.09
CA LEU A 83 -8.77 26.35 2.91
C LEU A 83 -9.21 25.76 4.26
N GLU A 84 -9.68 24.52 4.31
CA GLU A 84 -10.04 23.85 5.57
C GLU A 84 -8.81 23.54 6.44
N LEU A 85 -7.72 23.05 5.87
CA LEU A 85 -6.46 22.80 6.58
C LEU A 85 -5.88 24.10 7.17
N LEU A 86 -5.86 25.19 6.40
CA LEU A 86 -5.41 26.50 6.89
C LEU A 86 -6.35 27.08 7.96
N ARG A 87 -7.67 26.93 7.81
CA ARG A 87 -8.65 27.32 8.84
C ARG A 87 -8.43 26.53 10.14
N GLY A 88 -8.14 25.23 10.04
CA GLY A 88 -7.79 24.37 11.17
C GLY A 88 -6.55 24.88 11.91
N GLN A 89 -5.43 25.03 11.18
CA GLN A 89 -4.15 25.50 11.73
C GLN A 89 -4.24 26.89 12.38
N VAL A 90 -4.92 27.85 11.74
CA VAL A 90 -5.13 29.19 12.32
C VAL A 90 -6.04 29.11 13.55
N GLY A 91 -7.10 28.30 13.51
CA GLY A 91 -7.96 28.09 14.66
C GLY A 91 -7.25 27.46 15.87
N ASP A 92 -6.30 26.56 15.64
CA ASP A 92 -5.52 25.92 16.71
C ASP A 92 -4.40 26.84 17.22
N ALA A 93 -3.81 27.68 16.37
CA ALA A 93 -2.91 28.75 16.81
C ALA A 93 -3.63 29.81 17.67
N LEU A 94 -4.89 30.13 17.35
CA LEU A 94 -5.71 31.08 18.11
C LEU A 94 -6.33 30.49 19.39
N LYS A 95 -6.29 29.17 19.58
CA LYS A 95 -6.93 28.44 20.70
C LYS A 95 -6.57 28.95 22.10
N TYR A 96 -5.36 29.49 22.26
CA TYR A 96 -4.86 30.03 23.54
C TYR A 96 -5.08 31.54 23.72
N PHE A 97 -5.60 32.23 22.70
CA PHE A 97 -5.90 33.66 22.73
C PHE A 97 -7.39 33.89 23.03
N ALA A 98 -7.67 34.98 23.76
CA ALA A 98 -9.03 35.44 24.08
C ALA A 98 -10.02 34.31 24.46
N GLY A 99 -9.65 33.50 25.46
CA GLY A 99 -10.54 32.51 26.09
C GLY A 99 -10.99 31.34 25.22
N GLY A 100 -10.45 31.18 24.00
CA GLY A 100 -10.74 30.08 23.08
C GLY A 100 -11.99 30.26 22.21
N HIS A 101 -12.85 31.24 22.50
CA HIS A 101 -14.06 31.54 21.69
C HIS A 101 -13.76 32.33 20.41
N LEU A 102 -12.62 33.03 20.36
CA LEU A 102 -12.20 33.87 19.22
C LEU A 102 -12.20 33.14 17.87
N LYS A 103 -11.95 31.82 17.85
CA LYS A 103 -11.98 30.97 16.64
C LYS A 103 -13.34 30.96 15.96
N ASP A 104 -14.42 31.00 16.73
CA ASP A 104 -15.79 30.85 16.25
C ASP A 104 -16.38 32.24 15.94
N ASP A 105 -16.21 33.20 16.85
CA ASP A 105 -16.61 34.62 16.69
C ASP A 105 -16.05 35.25 15.40
N TRP A 106 -14.76 35.01 15.11
CA TRP A 106 -14.06 35.54 13.93
C TRP A 106 -13.90 34.52 12.81
N SER A 107 -14.66 33.42 12.83
CA SER A 107 -14.52 32.32 11.86
C SER A 107 -14.69 32.77 10.40
N ALA A 108 -15.64 33.67 10.13
CA ALA A 108 -15.88 34.23 8.80
C ALA A 108 -14.81 35.24 8.38
N GLU A 109 -14.32 36.07 9.31
CA GLU A 109 -13.26 37.05 9.13
C GLU A 109 -11.90 36.39 8.85
N ILE A 110 -11.60 35.29 9.56
CA ILE A 110 -10.43 34.44 9.31
C ILE A 110 -10.51 33.82 7.91
N LEU A 111 -11.67 33.28 7.52
CA LEU A 111 -11.89 32.75 6.18
C LEU A 111 -11.79 33.83 5.09
N LEU A 112 -12.29 35.04 5.33
CA LEU A 112 -12.14 36.18 4.43
C LEU A 112 -10.65 36.54 4.24
N ALA A 113 -9.88 36.61 5.33
CA ALA A 113 -8.45 36.90 5.30
C ALA A 113 -7.65 35.81 4.56
N LEU A 114 -7.90 34.52 4.86
CA LEU A 114 -7.27 33.39 4.17
C LEU A 114 -7.60 33.39 2.66
N ARG A 115 -8.88 33.55 2.29
CA ARG A 115 -9.31 33.65 0.88
C ARG A 115 -8.68 34.85 0.18
N ALA A 116 -8.54 36.00 0.84
CA ALA A 116 -7.89 37.20 0.30
C ALA A 116 -6.38 36.99 0.06
N VAL A 117 -5.67 36.40 1.02
CA VAL A 117 -4.23 36.09 0.91
C VAL A 117 -3.99 35.07 -0.20
N LEU A 118 -4.73 33.97 -0.23
CA LEU A 118 -4.62 32.96 -1.29
C LEU A 118 -4.94 33.55 -2.66
N PHE A 119 -6.03 34.32 -2.81
CA PHE A 119 -6.36 34.99 -4.08
C PHE A 119 -5.24 35.94 -4.54
N LYS A 120 -4.64 36.69 -3.62
CA LYS A 120 -3.57 37.64 -3.93
C LYS A 120 -2.27 36.95 -4.34
N LEU A 121 -1.90 35.84 -3.72
CA LEU A 121 -0.67 35.09 -4.01
C LEU A 121 -0.81 34.14 -5.21
N THR A 122 -2.01 33.60 -5.45
CA THR A 122 -2.26 32.61 -6.52
C THR A 122 -2.84 33.28 -7.76
N VAL A 123 -4.15 33.56 -7.80
CA VAL A 123 -4.86 34.02 -9.00
C VAL A 123 -4.37 35.38 -9.49
N TRP A 124 -4.05 36.31 -8.58
CA TRP A 124 -3.59 37.64 -8.97
C TRP A 124 -2.18 37.64 -9.57
N ASP A 125 -1.22 36.92 -8.97
CA ASP A 125 0.19 36.93 -9.38
C ASP A 125 0.56 35.82 -10.39
N HIS A 126 -0.01 34.61 -10.27
CA HIS A 126 0.44 33.40 -11.00
C HIS A 126 -0.54 32.86 -12.05
N ASP A 127 -1.72 33.49 -12.21
CA ASP A 127 -2.80 33.08 -13.14
C ASP A 127 -3.40 31.69 -12.86
N ALA A 128 -3.24 31.15 -11.65
CA ALA A 128 -3.82 29.87 -11.21
C ALA A 128 -4.30 29.98 -9.76
N THR A 129 -5.24 29.13 -9.33
CA THR A 129 -5.40 28.81 -7.89
C THR A 129 -4.37 27.75 -7.47
N TYR A 130 -4.35 27.33 -6.20
CA TYR A 130 -3.33 26.40 -5.70
C TYR A 130 -3.51 25.00 -6.28
N GLY A 131 -4.72 24.43 -6.16
CA GLY A 131 -5.06 23.14 -6.75
C GLY A 131 -4.92 23.15 -8.27
N ALA A 132 -5.25 24.27 -8.93
CA ALA A 132 -5.02 24.43 -10.37
C ALA A 132 -3.53 24.40 -10.72
N ALA A 133 -2.67 25.04 -9.93
CA ALA A 133 -1.22 25.01 -10.14
C ALA A 133 -0.63 23.59 -9.95
N LEU A 134 -1.08 22.84 -8.94
CA LEU A 134 -0.70 21.43 -8.74
C LEU A 134 -1.11 20.55 -9.93
N GLN A 135 -2.30 20.76 -10.48
CA GLN A 135 -2.80 20.05 -11.67
C GLN A 135 -2.21 20.59 -12.99
N ASN A 136 -1.26 21.53 -12.93
CA ASN A 136 -0.65 22.23 -14.07
C ASN A 136 -1.68 22.88 -15.01
N LEU A 137 -2.62 23.64 -14.43
CA LEU A 137 -3.68 24.39 -15.11
C LEU A 137 -3.59 25.88 -14.77
N LYS A 138 -3.86 26.74 -15.77
CA LYS A 138 -3.93 28.20 -15.59
C LYS A 138 -5.24 28.77 -16.14
N TYR A 139 -5.73 29.83 -15.51
CA TYR A 139 -6.84 30.63 -16.03
C TYR A 139 -6.41 31.33 -17.32
N THR A 140 -7.29 31.31 -18.32
CA THR A 140 -7.10 31.98 -19.61
C THR A 140 -8.40 32.64 -20.07
N ASP A 141 -8.30 33.76 -20.79
CA ASP A 141 -9.48 34.49 -21.28
C ASP A 141 -10.14 33.74 -22.44
N ALA A 142 -11.25 33.04 -22.17
CA ALA A 142 -11.97 32.21 -23.12
C ALA A 142 -12.72 33.01 -24.21
N ARG A 143 -12.53 34.33 -24.26
CA ARG A 143 -12.94 35.23 -25.36
C ARG A 143 -11.90 35.31 -26.49
N LYS A 144 -10.69 34.78 -26.28
CA LYS A 144 -9.58 34.76 -27.26
C LYS A 144 -9.20 33.33 -27.62
N ASP A 145 -9.99 32.69 -28.47
CA ASP A 145 -9.69 31.35 -29.02
C ASP A 145 -8.61 31.42 -30.11
N GLY A 146 -7.38 31.71 -29.70
CA GLY A 146 -6.16 31.53 -30.49
C GLY A 146 -5.35 30.32 -30.00
N SER A 147 -4.34 29.91 -30.79
CA SER A 147 -3.40 28.85 -30.42
C SER A 147 -2.39 29.25 -29.33
N VAL A 148 -2.37 30.53 -28.94
CA VAL A 148 -1.56 31.07 -27.84
C VAL A 148 -2.51 31.42 -26.70
N LEU A 149 -2.23 30.88 -25.52
CA LEU A 149 -3.02 31.15 -24.32
C LEU A 149 -2.78 32.58 -23.82
N VAL A 150 -3.86 33.31 -23.53
CA VAL A 150 -3.81 34.70 -23.06
C VAL A 150 -4.32 34.77 -21.62
N ALA A 151 -3.50 35.35 -20.75
CA ALA A 151 -3.83 35.57 -19.34
C ALA A 151 -5.12 36.42 -19.19
N PRO A 152 -5.94 36.16 -18.15
CA PRO A 152 -7.18 36.89 -17.90
C PRO A 152 -6.94 38.38 -17.62
N SER A 153 -7.88 39.22 -18.04
CA SER A 153 -7.83 40.66 -17.79
C SER A 153 -7.82 40.96 -16.29
N LYS A 154 -7.12 42.03 -15.86
CA LYS A 154 -7.14 42.52 -14.48
C LYS A 154 -8.56 42.74 -13.95
N TRP A 155 -9.51 43.12 -14.82
CA TRP A 155 -10.93 43.22 -14.47
C TRP A 155 -11.61 41.86 -14.26
N GLN A 156 -11.27 40.82 -15.05
CA GLN A 156 -11.76 39.46 -14.81
C GLN A 156 -11.19 38.92 -13.49
N LYS A 157 -9.88 39.08 -13.23
CA LYS A 157 -9.26 38.74 -11.94
C LYS A 157 -9.95 39.45 -10.78
N SER A 158 -10.11 40.77 -10.86
CA SER A 158 -10.72 41.58 -9.81
C SER A 158 -12.16 41.17 -9.51
N LEU A 159 -12.97 40.86 -10.55
CA LEU A 159 -14.36 40.44 -10.36
C LEU A 159 -14.47 38.99 -9.87
N TYR A 160 -13.54 38.10 -10.27
CA TYR A 160 -13.42 36.76 -9.69
C TYR A 160 -13.07 36.82 -8.20
N GLY A 161 -12.05 37.60 -7.84
CA GLY A 161 -11.67 37.83 -6.43
C GLY A 161 -12.79 38.46 -5.62
N LEU A 162 -13.49 39.47 -6.16
CA LEU A 162 -14.64 40.07 -5.50
C LEU A 162 -15.75 39.03 -5.21
N ALA A 163 -16.10 38.19 -6.19
CA ALA A 163 -17.15 37.18 -6.04
C ALA A 163 -16.73 36.00 -5.14
N THR A 164 -15.48 35.55 -5.19
CA THR A 164 -15.00 34.38 -4.41
C THR A 164 -14.58 34.70 -2.99
N VAL A 165 -13.95 35.87 -2.77
CA VAL A 165 -13.45 36.30 -1.46
C VAL A 165 -14.56 37.03 -0.69
N PHE A 166 -15.01 38.18 -1.22
CA PHE A 166 -16.01 39.02 -0.55
C PHE A 166 -17.44 38.51 -0.76
N GLY A 167 -17.73 37.89 -1.91
CA GLY A 167 -19.05 37.35 -2.22
C GLY A 167 -19.44 36.17 -1.33
N ARG A 168 -18.53 35.21 -1.07
CA ARG A 168 -18.76 34.15 -0.07
C ARG A 168 -18.94 34.76 1.33
N TYR A 169 -18.00 35.58 1.83
CA TYR A 169 -18.12 36.21 3.16
C TYR A 169 -19.40 37.04 3.35
N GLY A 170 -19.79 37.83 2.34
CA GLY A 170 -21.01 38.64 2.37
C GLY A 170 -22.29 37.79 2.32
N TRP A 171 -22.24 36.62 1.69
CA TRP A 171 -23.33 35.64 1.75
C TRP A 171 -23.38 34.96 3.12
N ASP A 172 -22.24 34.46 3.61
CA ASP A 172 -22.11 33.81 4.92
C ASP A 172 -22.66 34.71 6.05
N LYS A 173 -22.31 36.01 6.05
CA LYS A 173 -22.85 37.00 7.01
C LYS A 173 -24.32 37.36 6.76
N TRP A 174 -24.79 37.39 5.50
CA TRP A 174 -26.20 37.64 5.20
C TRP A 174 -27.09 36.50 5.68
N GLU A 175 -26.68 35.25 5.47
CA GLU A 175 -27.41 34.06 5.88
C GLU A 175 -27.46 33.94 7.41
N ASN A 176 -26.35 34.16 8.12
CA ASN A 176 -26.32 34.23 9.58
C ASN A 176 -27.25 35.34 10.13
N TRP A 177 -27.14 36.57 9.61
CA TRP A 177 -28.01 37.68 10.01
C TRP A 177 -29.50 37.37 9.79
N LEU A 178 -29.81 36.68 8.70
CA LEU A 178 -31.19 36.29 8.35
C LEU A 178 -31.73 35.21 9.28
N LEU A 179 -30.88 34.28 9.75
CA LEU A 179 -31.21 33.25 10.74
C LEU A 179 -31.41 33.85 12.14
N GLU A 180 -30.47 34.70 12.59
CA GLU A 180 -30.54 35.42 13.87
C GLU A 180 -31.84 36.22 14.05
N HIS A 181 -32.43 36.70 12.95
CA HIS A 181 -33.64 37.54 12.99
C HIS A 181 -34.94 36.75 12.71
N ASP A 182 -34.88 35.48 12.32
CA ASP A 182 -36.04 34.60 12.04
C ASP A 182 -36.34 33.65 13.22
N GLU A 183 -35.68 33.84 14.38
CA GLU A 183 -35.95 33.07 15.61
C GLU A 183 -37.41 33.25 16.07
N GLY A 184 -38.22 32.19 15.92
CA GLY A 184 -39.69 32.22 15.91
C GLY A 184 -40.41 32.44 17.24
N TYR A 185 -39.87 33.24 18.15
CA TYR A 185 -40.50 33.60 19.43
C TYR A 185 -41.30 34.93 19.41
N GLY A 186 -41.27 35.69 18.31
CA GLY A 186 -42.02 36.93 18.13
C GLY A 186 -42.78 37.01 16.81
N ASP A 187 -43.68 37.99 16.67
CA ASP A 187 -44.43 38.24 15.44
C ASP A 187 -43.47 38.53 14.27
N PRO A 188 -43.37 37.66 13.25
CA PRO A 188 -42.31 37.72 12.26
C PRO A 188 -42.54 38.89 11.29
N ASN A 189 -41.53 39.77 11.18
CA ASN A 189 -41.63 40.97 10.35
C ASN A 189 -41.92 40.60 8.88
N PRO A 190 -43.02 41.08 8.27
CA PRO A 190 -43.44 40.67 6.93
C PRO A 190 -42.50 41.15 5.81
N ARG A 191 -41.49 41.98 6.12
CA ARG A 191 -40.35 42.25 5.23
C ARG A 191 -39.27 41.18 5.32
N LEU A 192 -38.91 40.74 6.53
CA LEU A 192 -37.89 39.71 6.75
C LEU A 192 -38.31 38.38 6.11
N GLN A 193 -39.56 37.94 6.32
CA GLN A 193 -40.11 36.77 5.64
C GLN A 193 -40.09 36.86 4.11
N ARG A 194 -40.05 38.06 3.52
CA ARG A 194 -39.87 38.23 2.06
C ARG A 194 -38.40 38.08 1.69
N LEU A 195 -37.48 38.64 2.49
CA LEU A 195 -36.03 38.48 2.30
C LEU A 195 -35.60 37.00 2.44
N SER A 196 -36.08 36.28 3.45
CA SER A 196 -35.89 34.82 3.60
C SER A 196 -36.38 34.05 2.37
N ARG A 197 -37.64 34.27 1.93
CA ARG A 197 -38.18 33.64 0.70
C ARG A 197 -37.47 34.05 -0.59
N ILE A 198 -36.93 35.27 -0.68
CA ILE A 198 -36.13 35.71 -1.85
C ILE A 198 -34.75 35.05 -1.81
N THR A 199 -34.10 35.02 -0.66
CA THR A 199 -32.79 34.37 -0.45
C THR A 199 -32.89 32.88 -0.80
N SER A 200 -33.84 32.15 -0.22
CA SER A 200 -34.11 30.73 -0.55
C SER A 200 -34.39 30.50 -2.05
N ARG A 201 -35.12 31.39 -2.72
CA ARG A 201 -35.34 31.34 -4.18
C ARG A 201 -34.08 31.62 -4.98
N ILE A 202 -33.19 32.49 -4.51
CA ILE A 202 -31.89 32.75 -5.13
C ILE A 202 -30.97 31.53 -4.93
N THR A 203 -30.89 30.95 -3.73
CA THR A 203 -30.11 29.73 -3.46
C THR A 203 -30.55 28.56 -4.33
N THR A 204 -31.86 28.30 -4.41
CA THR A 204 -32.40 27.20 -5.23
C THR A 204 -32.25 27.44 -6.73
N LEU A 205 -32.42 28.68 -7.22
CA LEU A 205 -32.16 29.04 -8.61
C LEU A 205 -30.67 28.93 -8.96
N HIS A 206 -29.78 29.37 -8.05
CA HIS A 206 -28.34 29.24 -8.20
C HIS A 206 -27.91 27.77 -8.21
N ALA A 207 -28.41 26.94 -7.31
CA ALA A 207 -28.14 25.51 -7.28
C ALA A 207 -28.62 24.79 -8.55
N GLY A 208 -29.83 25.10 -9.03
CA GLY A 208 -30.35 24.57 -10.30
C GLY A 208 -29.51 25.01 -11.51
N ALA A 209 -29.12 26.28 -11.57
CA ALA A 209 -28.22 26.79 -12.60
C ALA A 209 -26.82 26.18 -12.52
N ALA A 210 -26.29 25.93 -11.30
CA ALA A 210 -24.99 25.31 -11.07
C ALA A 210 -24.99 23.85 -11.49
N PHE A 211 -26.06 23.10 -11.18
CA PHE A 211 -26.25 21.73 -11.65
C PHE A 211 -26.31 21.64 -13.18
N VAL A 212 -27.10 22.49 -13.84
CA VAL A 212 -27.14 22.56 -15.32
C VAL A 212 -25.79 23.01 -15.89
N SER A 213 -25.08 23.92 -15.22
CA SER A 213 -23.72 24.31 -15.59
C SER A 213 -22.75 23.13 -15.52
N PHE A 214 -22.80 22.36 -14.44
CA PHE A 214 -21.98 21.18 -14.21
C PHE A 214 -22.27 20.05 -15.21
N LEU A 215 -23.53 19.78 -15.55
CA LEU A 215 -23.89 18.83 -16.61
C LEU A 215 -23.27 19.23 -17.97
N VAL A 216 -23.35 20.51 -18.35
CA VAL A 216 -22.68 21.01 -19.58
C VAL A 216 -21.15 20.92 -19.46
N PHE A 217 -20.59 21.10 -18.27
CA PHE A 217 -19.16 20.90 -18.01
C PHE A 217 -18.74 19.42 -18.17
N LEU A 218 -19.51 18.46 -17.66
CA LEU A 218 -19.23 17.03 -17.84
C LEU A 218 -19.20 16.63 -19.32
N LEU A 219 -20.05 17.23 -20.16
CA LEU A 219 -20.10 16.99 -21.60
C LEU A 219 -18.96 17.68 -22.36
N GLN A 220 -18.62 18.93 -22.03
CA GLN A 220 -17.78 19.80 -22.86
C GLN A 220 -16.41 20.15 -22.24
N GLY A 221 -16.32 20.26 -20.91
CA GLY A 221 -15.07 20.42 -20.15
C GLY A 221 -14.44 21.82 -20.09
N ARG A 222 -15.18 22.89 -20.48
CA ARG A 222 -14.61 24.24 -20.68
C ARG A 222 -14.77 25.23 -19.51
N TYR A 223 -15.80 25.09 -18.66
CA TYR A 223 -16.06 25.97 -17.52
C TYR A 223 -16.59 25.16 -16.33
N ARG A 224 -15.79 25.00 -15.26
CA ARG A 224 -16.18 24.23 -14.06
C ARG A 224 -17.35 24.88 -13.31
N THR A 225 -17.25 26.16 -12.93
CA THR A 225 -18.30 26.88 -12.19
C THR A 225 -19.19 27.76 -13.08
N LEU A 226 -20.33 28.19 -12.53
CA LEU A 226 -21.12 29.30 -13.09
C LEU A 226 -20.31 30.60 -13.19
N LEU A 227 -19.47 30.86 -12.19
CA LEU A 227 -18.68 32.09 -12.06
C LEU A 227 -17.68 32.19 -13.22
N ASP A 228 -16.94 31.10 -13.50
CA ASP A 228 -16.04 30.96 -14.65
C ASP A 228 -16.77 31.20 -15.98
N ARG A 229 -18.00 30.66 -16.12
CA ARG A 229 -18.83 30.81 -17.31
C ARG A 229 -19.32 32.24 -17.52
N VAL A 230 -19.68 32.95 -16.46
CA VAL A 230 -20.08 34.37 -16.50
C VAL A 230 -18.90 35.27 -16.83
N LEU A 231 -17.73 35.05 -16.21
CA LEU A 231 -16.51 35.83 -16.47
C LEU A 231 -15.78 35.41 -17.76
N ARG A 232 -16.18 34.29 -18.37
CA ARG A 232 -15.52 33.64 -19.51
C ARG A 232 -14.03 33.39 -19.27
N MET A 233 -13.69 32.89 -18.09
CA MET A 233 -12.36 32.37 -17.80
C MET A 233 -12.40 30.85 -17.88
N ARG A 234 -11.38 30.21 -18.47
CA ARG A 234 -11.26 28.74 -18.53
C ARG A 234 -9.93 28.31 -17.92
N LEU A 235 -9.90 27.15 -17.26
CA LEU A 235 -8.66 26.46 -16.96
C LEU A 235 -8.14 25.76 -18.22
N ALA A 236 -6.87 25.98 -18.54
CA ALA A 236 -6.17 25.31 -19.63
C ALA A 236 -4.76 24.92 -19.18
N PRO A 237 -4.21 23.77 -19.63
CA PRO A 237 -2.82 23.45 -19.39
C PRO A 237 -1.92 24.43 -20.15
N PRO A 238 -0.84 24.97 -19.55
CA PRO A 238 -0.01 25.99 -20.19
C PRO A 238 0.82 25.44 -21.35
N THR A 239 1.04 24.12 -21.40
CA THR A 239 1.71 23.40 -22.49
C THR A 239 0.85 22.22 -22.94
N SER A 240 0.82 21.95 -24.24
CA SER A 240 -0.03 20.91 -24.84
C SER A 240 0.55 19.49 -24.77
N GLN A 241 1.70 19.30 -24.10
CA GLN A 241 2.46 18.05 -24.11
C GLN A 241 2.44 17.27 -22.78
N VAL A 242 1.82 17.80 -21.72
CA VAL A 242 1.67 17.05 -20.47
C VAL A 242 0.49 16.09 -20.59
N SER A 243 0.75 14.93 -21.20
CA SER A 243 0.02 13.71 -20.87
C SER A 243 0.25 13.43 -19.39
N ARG A 244 -0.77 13.60 -18.55
CA ARG A 244 -0.64 13.33 -17.11
C ARG A 244 -0.38 11.84 -16.91
N GLU A 245 0.88 11.50 -16.66
CA GLU A 245 1.27 10.22 -16.10
C GLU A 245 0.45 9.99 -14.83
N VAL A 246 -0.35 8.92 -14.82
CA VAL A 246 -1.06 8.52 -13.61
C VAL A 246 0.00 7.98 -12.66
N SER A 247 0.12 8.58 -11.48
CA SER A 247 1.15 8.24 -10.49
C SER A 247 0.87 6.89 -9.82
N PHE A 248 1.08 5.81 -10.58
CA PHE A 248 0.93 4.42 -10.14
C PHE A 248 1.80 4.07 -8.93
N GLU A 249 2.78 4.90 -8.54
CA GLU A 249 3.62 4.73 -7.36
C GLU A 249 2.85 4.33 -6.08
N TYR A 250 1.71 4.99 -5.79
CA TYR A 250 0.92 4.67 -4.60
C TYR A 250 0.16 3.35 -4.74
N LEU A 251 -0.46 3.11 -5.89
CA LEU A 251 -1.17 1.86 -6.21
C LEU A 251 -0.21 0.67 -6.19
N ASN A 252 0.98 0.82 -6.78
CA ASN A 252 2.02 -0.20 -6.82
C ASN A 252 2.57 -0.47 -5.41
N ARG A 253 2.76 0.56 -4.57
CA ARG A 253 3.12 0.37 -3.14
C ARG A 253 2.05 -0.40 -2.38
N GLN A 254 0.76 -0.09 -2.57
CA GLN A 254 -0.33 -0.82 -1.94
C GLN A 254 -0.40 -2.27 -2.42
N LEU A 255 -0.30 -2.51 -3.72
CA LEU A 255 -0.32 -3.85 -4.34
C LEU A 255 0.85 -4.70 -3.86
N VAL A 256 2.07 -4.16 -3.87
CA VAL A 256 3.27 -4.85 -3.33
C VAL A 256 3.13 -5.14 -1.84
N TRP A 257 2.59 -4.22 -1.04
CA TRP A 257 2.42 -4.46 0.40
C TRP A 257 1.35 -5.52 0.69
N HIS A 258 0.20 -5.48 0.02
CA HIS A 258 -0.82 -6.51 0.14
C HIS A 258 -0.29 -7.88 -0.31
N ALA A 259 0.31 -7.99 -1.49
CA ALA A 259 0.89 -9.24 -1.97
C ALA A 259 2.00 -9.78 -1.04
N PHE A 260 2.84 -8.89 -0.48
CA PHE A 260 3.87 -9.27 0.49
C PHE A 260 3.27 -9.81 1.80
N THR A 261 2.23 -9.16 2.34
CA THR A 261 1.55 -9.63 3.55
C THR A 261 0.79 -10.93 3.35
N GLU A 262 0.14 -11.11 2.20
CA GLU A 262 -0.52 -12.37 1.81
C GLU A 262 0.49 -13.52 1.64
N PHE A 263 1.59 -13.28 0.90
CA PHE A 263 2.71 -14.22 0.79
C PHE A 263 3.29 -14.59 2.17
N LEU A 264 3.48 -13.60 3.06
CA LEU A 264 3.98 -13.85 4.41
C LEU A 264 3.01 -14.68 5.26
N LEU A 265 1.69 -14.50 5.11
CA LEU A 265 0.69 -15.33 5.80
C LEU A 265 0.71 -16.80 5.35
N PHE A 266 1.03 -17.09 4.09
CA PHE A 266 1.22 -18.47 3.61
C PHE A 266 2.60 -19.05 4.00
N VAL A 267 3.65 -18.23 4.04
CA VAL A 267 5.03 -18.69 4.28
C VAL A 267 5.36 -18.82 5.77
N LEU A 268 4.84 -17.95 6.64
CA LEU A 268 5.13 -17.95 8.07
C LEU A 268 4.72 -19.25 8.80
N PRO A 269 3.59 -19.91 8.49
CA PRO A 269 3.27 -21.23 9.04
C PRO A 269 4.21 -22.35 8.57
N LEU A 270 4.69 -22.28 7.32
CA LEU A 270 5.62 -23.25 6.74
C LEU A 270 7.04 -23.09 7.30
N ILE A 271 7.43 -21.85 7.62
CA ILE A 271 8.68 -21.55 8.33
C ILE A 271 8.48 -21.82 9.82
N GLY A 272 8.62 -23.09 10.21
CA GLY A 272 8.51 -23.53 11.60
C GLY A 272 9.32 -22.65 12.56
N ILE A 273 8.61 -21.88 13.39
CA ILE A 273 9.13 -20.76 14.20
C ILE A 273 10.36 -21.15 15.04
N ASN A 274 10.37 -22.38 15.57
CA ASN A 274 11.49 -22.92 16.33
C ASN A 274 12.80 -22.97 15.52
N ARG A 275 12.75 -23.37 14.23
CA ARG A 275 13.94 -23.49 13.38
C ARG A 275 14.51 -22.12 12.99
N TRP A 276 13.66 -21.14 12.68
CA TRP A 276 14.09 -19.77 12.44
C TRP A 276 14.61 -19.07 13.70
N ARG A 277 13.96 -19.25 14.85
CA ARG A 277 14.47 -18.76 16.15
C ARG A 277 15.83 -19.36 16.50
N ARG A 278 16.04 -20.67 16.28
CA ARG A 278 17.35 -21.33 16.41
C ARG A 278 18.38 -20.68 15.48
N TRP A 279 18.07 -20.55 14.17
CA TRP A 279 18.98 -19.96 13.17
C TRP A 279 19.38 -18.52 13.50
N ILE A 280 18.41 -17.65 13.80
CA ILE A 280 18.65 -16.25 14.21
C ILE A 280 19.48 -16.22 15.51
N SER A 281 19.22 -17.10 16.48
CA SER A 281 20.03 -17.16 17.71
C SER A 281 21.49 -17.60 17.44
N ARG A 282 21.75 -18.35 16.37
CA ARG A 282 23.09 -18.82 15.98
C ARG A 282 23.83 -17.75 15.16
N THR A 283 23.16 -17.09 14.22
CA THR A 283 23.76 -15.95 13.50
C THR A 283 24.03 -14.80 14.46
N TRP A 284 23.08 -14.40 15.32
CA TRP A 284 23.29 -13.36 16.34
C TRP A 284 24.43 -13.73 17.29
N ARG A 285 24.53 -14.98 17.76
CA ARG A 285 25.68 -15.42 18.58
C ARG A 285 27.01 -15.33 17.83
N LYS A 286 27.07 -15.74 16.55
CA LYS A 286 28.27 -15.61 15.71
C LYS A 286 28.66 -14.14 15.47
N THR A 287 27.70 -13.28 15.13
CA THR A 287 27.96 -11.84 14.95
C THR A 287 28.39 -11.19 16.27
N LYS A 288 27.78 -11.56 17.40
CA LYS A 288 28.21 -11.10 18.73
C LYS A 288 29.62 -11.58 19.09
N SER A 289 30.00 -12.82 18.78
CA SER A 289 31.38 -13.28 19.02
C SER A 289 32.40 -12.60 18.13
N ILE A 290 32.06 -12.32 16.86
CA ILE A 290 32.92 -11.56 15.93
C ILE A 290 33.05 -10.10 16.38
N MET A 291 31.98 -9.50 16.92
CA MET A 291 31.99 -8.14 17.47
C MET A 291 32.63 -8.04 18.88
N MET A 292 33.03 -9.17 19.48
CA MET A 292 33.61 -9.25 20.82
C MET A 292 35.01 -9.90 20.81
N THR A 293 35.73 -9.86 19.68
CA THR A 293 37.13 -10.32 19.59
C THR A 293 38.11 -9.29 20.17
N SER A 294 38.00 -9.02 21.48
CA SER A 294 38.94 -8.20 22.24
C SER A 294 38.94 -8.63 23.72
N GLY A 295 39.41 -9.85 23.98
CA GLY A 295 39.37 -10.50 25.29
C GLY A 295 39.62 -12.00 25.16
N ASP A 296 40.89 -12.35 25.00
CA ASP A 296 41.37 -13.74 24.95
C ASP A 296 41.93 -14.09 26.35
N GLU A 297 41.12 -14.80 27.14
CA GLU A 297 41.48 -15.29 28.48
C GLU A 297 40.90 -16.70 28.67
N ASP A 298 41.65 -17.55 29.39
CA ASP A 298 41.41 -18.99 29.51
C ASP A 298 40.03 -19.34 30.11
N LYS A 299 39.12 -19.76 29.25
CA LYS A 299 37.81 -20.30 29.66
C LYS A 299 37.96 -21.72 30.19
N SER A 300 38.28 -21.80 31.48
CA SER A 300 37.95 -22.99 32.27
C SER A 300 36.48 -23.37 32.04
N ALA A 301 36.22 -24.65 31.77
CA ALA A 301 34.93 -25.15 31.29
C ALA A 301 33.88 -25.25 32.41
N ASN A 302 33.49 -24.12 32.99
CA ASN A 302 32.37 -24.00 33.91
C ASN A 302 31.10 -23.67 33.14
N GLY A 303 30.18 -24.64 33.08
CA GLY A 303 28.79 -24.40 32.68
C GLY A 303 28.02 -23.66 33.78
N GLU A 304 26.85 -23.13 33.42
CA GLU A 304 25.95 -22.35 34.28
C GLU A 304 25.64 -23.03 35.63
N TYR A 305 25.65 -24.38 35.66
CA TYR A 305 25.39 -25.19 36.85
C TYR A 305 26.57 -26.13 37.20
N GLY A 306 27.79 -25.78 36.79
CA GLY A 306 29.01 -26.55 37.10
C GLY A 306 29.30 -26.71 38.61
N PHE A 307 28.77 -25.80 39.44
CA PHE A 307 28.89 -25.84 40.91
C PHE A 307 28.05 -26.93 41.60
N LEU A 308 27.10 -27.58 40.90
CA LEU A 308 26.25 -28.59 41.51
C LEU A 308 27.01 -29.91 41.74
N PRO A 309 26.90 -30.55 42.92
CA PRO A 309 27.45 -31.88 43.16
C PRO A 309 26.99 -32.90 42.12
N GLU A 310 27.83 -33.88 41.81
CA GLU A 310 27.57 -34.91 40.78
C GLU A 310 26.27 -35.70 41.03
N ARG A 311 25.87 -35.85 42.30
CA ARG A 311 24.62 -36.53 42.72
C ARG A 311 23.33 -35.82 42.25
N THR A 312 23.40 -34.53 41.89
CA THR A 312 22.23 -33.70 41.55
C THR A 312 22.14 -33.49 40.03
N CYS A 313 20.95 -33.69 39.46
CA CYS A 313 20.71 -33.46 38.04
C CYS A 313 20.55 -31.96 37.75
N ALA A 314 21.52 -31.36 37.05
CA ALA A 314 21.45 -29.94 36.72
C ALA A 314 20.25 -29.57 35.81
N ILE A 315 19.71 -30.53 35.05
CA ILE A 315 18.47 -30.32 34.28
C ILE A 315 17.25 -30.27 35.23
N CYS A 316 17.10 -31.22 36.16
CA CYS A 316 16.02 -31.16 37.15
C CYS A 316 16.10 -29.89 38.01
N TYR A 317 17.30 -29.48 38.40
CA TYR A 317 17.53 -28.25 39.16
C TYR A 317 17.15 -26.99 38.36
N GLN A 318 17.53 -26.91 37.07
CA GLN A 318 17.09 -25.85 36.16
C GLN A 318 15.56 -25.85 36.03
N ASP A 319 14.94 -27.01 35.78
CA ASP A 319 13.51 -27.10 35.49
C ASP A 319 12.64 -26.84 36.73
N GLN A 320 13.09 -27.20 37.95
CA GLN A 320 12.42 -26.77 39.19
C GLN A 320 12.54 -25.26 39.43
N ASN A 321 13.74 -24.68 39.27
CA ASN A 321 13.93 -23.24 39.44
C ASN A 321 13.21 -22.42 38.36
N ALA A 322 12.99 -22.97 37.16
CA ALA A 322 12.24 -22.33 36.07
C ALA A 322 10.71 -22.35 36.28
N LEU A 323 10.20 -23.23 37.14
CA LEU A 323 8.77 -23.28 37.51
C LEU A 323 8.41 -22.32 38.65
N ALA A 324 9.35 -22.05 39.56
CA ALA A 324 9.19 -21.12 40.69
C ALA A 324 9.20 -19.64 40.22
N THR A 325 8.11 -19.21 39.58
CA THR A 325 8.01 -17.89 38.91
C THR A 325 7.37 -16.79 39.77
N THR A 326 6.78 -17.13 40.93
CA THR A 326 6.25 -16.13 41.88
C THR A 326 7.15 -15.99 43.12
N GLU A 327 7.29 -14.77 43.65
CA GLU A 327 8.13 -14.49 44.84
C GLU A 327 7.72 -15.34 46.06
N THR A 328 6.42 -15.63 46.18
CA THR A 328 5.83 -16.52 47.18
C THR A 328 6.26 -17.99 47.01
N GLU A 329 6.32 -18.49 45.79
CA GLU A 329 6.82 -19.85 45.51
C GLU A 329 8.34 -19.93 45.65
N ILE A 330 9.08 -18.86 45.32
CA ILE A 330 10.53 -18.80 45.51
C ILE A 330 10.88 -18.94 47.01
N MET A 331 10.14 -18.27 47.90
CA MET A 331 10.29 -18.47 49.35
C MET A 331 9.89 -19.88 49.81
N ALA A 332 8.79 -20.44 49.29
CA ALA A 332 8.35 -21.79 49.65
C ALA A 332 9.32 -22.88 49.15
N ALA A 333 9.87 -22.72 47.95
CA ALA A 333 10.87 -23.60 47.35
C ALA A 333 12.20 -23.51 48.11
N ALA A 334 12.66 -22.31 48.47
CA ALA A 334 13.83 -22.13 49.33
C ALA A 334 13.69 -22.80 50.70
N ALA A 335 12.46 -22.88 51.23
CA ALA A 335 12.17 -23.54 52.50
C ALA A 335 11.98 -25.07 52.41
N SER A 336 11.83 -25.67 51.21
CA SER A 336 11.39 -27.07 51.09
C SER A 336 11.93 -27.92 49.93
N SER A 337 12.54 -27.37 48.87
CA SER A 337 13.12 -28.20 47.80
C SER A 337 14.32 -27.62 47.03
N GLY A 338 14.55 -26.30 47.05
CA GLY A 338 15.67 -25.65 46.35
C GLY A 338 17.08 -25.92 46.93
N VAL A 339 17.17 -26.76 47.96
CA VAL A 339 18.42 -27.13 48.62
C VAL A 339 19.19 -28.13 47.75
N ILE A 340 20.48 -27.86 47.55
CA ILE A 340 21.41 -28.76 46.85
C ILE A 340 21.41 -30.14 47.53
N GLY A 341 20.96 -31.17 46.81
CA GLY A 341 20.77 -32.52 47.35
C GLY A 341 19.36 -32.85 47.84
N SER A 342 18.36 -32.03 47.53
CA SER A 342 16.93 -32.41 47.65
C SER A 342 16.63 -33.64 46.79
N ALA A 343 15.91 -34.61 47.37
CA ALA A 343 15.55 -35.87 46.72
C ALA A 343 14.71 -35.73 45.42
N GLN A 344 14.16 -34.54 45.15
CA GLN A 344 13.47 -34.22 43.90
C GLN A 344 14.43 -33.84 42.75
N THR A 345 15.67 -33.47 43.08
CA THR A 345 16.70 -33.02 42.12
C THR A 345 17.87 -34.00 41.99
N ASP A 346 17.96 -35.02 42.85
CA ASP A 346 18.95 -36.09 42.77
C ASP A 346 18.79 -36.93 41.49
N ILE A 347 19.90 -37.47 40.99
CA ILE A 347 19.91 -38.22 39.72
C ILE A 347 19.17 -39.56 39.86
N THR A 348 18.12 -39.73 39.06
CA THR A 348 17.38 -40.98 38.90
C THR A 348 17.70 -41.61 37.54
N ASN A 349 18.15 -42.88 37.56
CA ASN A 349 18.67 -43.61 36.40
C ASN A 349 19.83 -42.84 35.69
N PRO A 350 21.07 -42.91 36.21
CA PRO A 350 22.18 -42.06 35.76
C PRO A 350 22.67 -42.41 34.36
N TYR A 351 22.73 -41.40 33.50
CA TYR A 351 23.30 -41.45 32.15
C TYR A 351 24.37 -40.36 32.02
N GLU A 352 25.44 -40.67 31.30
CA GLU A 352 26.55 -39.74 31.05
C GLU A 352 26.62 -39.34 29.58
N THR A 353 27.05 -38.10 29.34
CA THR A 353 27.30 -37.54 28.01
C THR A 353 28.64 -38.02 27.45
N ILE A 354 28.68 -38.54 26.21
CA ILE A 354 29.87 -39.24 25.69
C ILE A 354 31.10 -38.34 25.53
N HIS A 355 30.93 -37.05 25.23
CA HIS A 355 32.07 -36.13 25.03
C HIS A 355 32.64 -35.56 26.34
N CYS A 356 31.78 -35.18 27.30
CA CYS A 356 32.18 -34.43 28.48
C CYS A 356 31.95 -35.13 29.83
N GLY A 357 31.58 -36.42 29.84
CA GLY A 357 31.45 -37.26 31.05
C GLY A 357 30.38 -36.83 32.07
N CYS A 358 29.66 -35.75 31.81
CA CYS A 358 28.72 -35.14 32.75
C CYS A 358 27.45 -36.01 32.91
N ILE A 359 27.08 -36.26 34.17
CA ILE A 359 26.00 -37.19 34.55
C ILE A 359 24.68 -36.44 34.76
N TYR A 360 23.59 -37.05 34.28
CA TYR A 360 22.21 -36.57 34.34
C TYR A 360 21.22 -37.73 34.53
N CYS A 361 19.94 -37.44 34.81
CA CYS A 361 18.88 -38.45 34.73
C CYS A 361 18.64 -38.85 33.26
N PHE A 362 18.42 -40.15 32.99
CA PHE A 362 18.10 -40.69 31.68
C PHE A 362 17.06 -39.87 30.91
N VAL A 363 15.87 -39.68 31.50
CA VAL A 363 14.74 -38.99 30.85
C VAL A 363 15.09 -37.55 30.52
N CYS A 364 15.76 -36.84 31.43
CA CYS A 364 16.16 -35.46 31.25
C CYS A 364 17.18 -35.30 30.11
N LEU A 365 18.16 -36.21 30.02
CA LEU A 365 19.20 -36.14 29.00
C LEU A 365 18.67 -36.57 27.62
N ALA A 366 17.93 -37.68 27.56
CA ALA A 366 17.31 -38.18 26.33
C ALA A 366 16.35 -37.14 25.72
N THR A 367 15.40 -36.61 26.50
CA THR A 367 14.43 -35.62 25.97
C THR A 367 15.07 -34.30 25.55
N ARG A 368 16.20 -33.88 26.14
CA ARG A 368 16.97 -32.71 25.68
C ARG A 368 17.73 -32.99 24.38
N LEU A 369 18.27 -34.20 24.20
CA LEU A 369 18.94 -34.62 22.96
C LEU A 369 17.96 -34.83 21.79
N GLU A 370 16.85 -35.54 22.02
CA GLU A 370 15.80 -35.78 21.02
C GLU A 370 15.21 -34.48 20.48
N ARG A 371 14.93 -33.51 21.37
CA ARG A 371 14.39 -32.18 21.04
C ARG A 371 15.32 -31.32 20.16
N GLU A 372 16.59 -31.69 20.05
CA GLU A 372 17.60 -30.97 19.28
C GLU A 372 18.07 -31.72 18.01
N GLU A 373 17.40 -32.82 17.64
CA GLU A 373 17.39 -33.39 16.28
C GLU A 373 18.79 -33.62 15.66
N GLY A 374 19.75 -34.03 16.50
CA GLY A 374 21.14 -34.31 16.10
C GLY A 374 22.07 -33.09 16.04
N GLU A 375 21.60 -31.87 16.30
CA GLU A 375 22.44 -30.66 16.29
C GLU A 375 23.36 -30.57 17.53
N GLY A 376 22.96 -31.18 18.65
CA GLY A 376 23.75 -31.34 19.88
C GLY A 376 23.45 -30.31 20.97
N TRP A 377 23.17 -30.80 22.18
CA TRP A 377 22.76 -30.02 23.35
C TRP A 377 23.96 -29.48 24.14
N THR A 378 23.91 -28.21 24.54
CA THR A 378 24.94 -27.60 25.40
C THR A 378 24.80 -28.08 26.85
N CYS A 379 25.78 -28.84 27.31
CA CYS A 379 25.86 -29.39 28.65
C CYS A 379 25.87 -28.30 29.72
N LEU A 380 24.87 -28.31 30.61
CA LEU A 380 24.71 -27.32 31.69
C LEU A 380 25.84 -27.35 32.76
N ARG A 381 26.66 -28.40 32.79
CA ARG A 381 27.77 -28.57 33.76
C ARG A 381 29.10 -28.00 33.28
N CYS A 382 29.49 -28.23 32.02
CA CYS A 382 30.77 -27.76 31.47
C CYS A 382 30.66 -26.79 30.26
N GLY A 383 29.48 -26.69 29.64
CA GLY A 383 29.24 -25.87 28.43
C GLY A 383 29.49 -26.57 27.09
N GLU A 384 30.05 -27.78 27.07
CA GLU A 384 30.34 -28.54 25.84
C GLU A 384 29.09 -29.09 25.14
N LEU A 385 29.20 -29.39 23.84
CA LEU A 385 28.09 -29.93 23.03
C LEU A 385 28.00 -31.45 23.12
N ALA A 386 27.04 -31.96 23.88
CA ALA A 386 26.70 -33.37 23.93
C ALA A 386 25.75 -33.74 22.77
N LYS A 387 26.11 -34.76 21.98
CA LYS A 387 25.27 -35.31 20.91
C LYS A 387 24.68 -36.67 21.24
N GLU A 388 25.39 -37.42 22.09
CA GLU A 388 25.10 -38.81 22.42
C GLU A 388 25.29 -39.03 23.93
N CYS A 389 24.52 -39.95 24.50
CA CYS A 389 24.59 -40.35 25.90
C CYS A 389 24.62 -41.87 26.05
N LYS A 390 25.24 -42.36 27.11
CA LYS A 390 25.28 -43.79 27.48
C LYS A 390 24.89 -43.98 28.96
N PRO A 391 24.42 -45.18 29.35
CA PRO A 391 24.20 -45.49 30.77
C PRO A 391 25.51 -45.30 31.53
N TRP A 392 25.46 -44.65 32.70
CA TRP A 392 26.64 -44.48 33.54
C TRP A 392 26.96 -45.79 34.28
N SER A 393 28.16 -46.33 34.07
CA SER A 393 28.57 -47.63 34.63
C SER A 393 29.08 -47.56 36.09
N GLY A 394 29.32 -46.36 36.61
CA GLY A 394 30.01 -46.15 37.88
C GLY A 394 31.43 -46.72 37.90
N ASP A 395 32.01 -46.87 39.09
CA ASP A 395 33.36 -47.42 39.32
C ASP A 395 33.47 -48.95 39.10
N VAL A 396 32.54 -49.54 38.33
CA VAL A 396 32.63 -50.93 37.90
C VAL A 396 33.48 -51.00 36.63
N LEU A 397 34.76 -51.31 36.80
CA LEU A 397 35.69 -51.59 35.70
C LEU A 397 35.24 -52.86 34.94
N GLU A 398 34.38 -52.71 33.94
CA GLU A 398 34.15 -53.78 32.96
C GLU A 398 35.47 -54.12 32.26
N PRO A 399 35.92 -55.38 32.26
CA PRO A 399 37.09 -55.77 31.48
C PRO A 399 36.78 -55.55 29.99
N PRO A 400 37.75 -55.05 29.19
CA PRO A 400 37.49 -54.58 27.83
C PRO A 400 36.90 -55.69 26.96
N LYS A 401 35.63 -55.50 26.57
CA LYS A 401 34.89 -56.38 25.67
C LYS A 401 35.60 -56.44 24.32
N LYS A 402 36.39 -57.50 24.10
CA LYS A 402 37.03 -57.77 22.82
C LYS A 402 35.94 -57.86 21.74
N SER A 403 36.05 -57.00 20.72
CA SER A 403 35.15 -57.01 19.56
C SER A 403 35.09 -58.42 18.93
N PRO A 404 33.90 -58.93 18.55
CA PRO A 404 33.77 -60.26 17.99
C PRO A 404 34.48 -60.35 16.63
N THR A 405 35.65 -61.00 16.62
CA THR A 405 36.34 -61.35 15.38
C THR A 405 35.57 -62.46 14.68
N SER A 406 35.31 -62.26 13.39
CA SER A 406 34.54 -63.17 12.54
C SER A 406 35.02 -64.62 12.58
N LYS A 407 34.12 -65.55 12.91
CA LYS A 407 34.23 -66.97 12.53
C LYS A 407 32.89 -67.49 12.02
N VAL A 408 32.82 -67.68 10.71
CA VAL A 408 31.72 -68.36 10.01
C VAL A 408 32.22 -69.72 9.53
N VAL A 409 31.48 -70.77 9.86
CA VAL A 409 31.44 -72.09 9.19
C VAL A 409 29.99 -72.57 9.47
N ALA A 410 29.04 -72.66 8.53
CA ALA A 410 28.96 -73.43 7.27
C ALA A 410 28.88 -74.95 7.53
N PHE A 411 28.14 -75.81 6.80
CA PHE A 411 27.36 -75.73 5.54
C PHE A 411 25.91 -76.28 5.79
N SER A 412 24.96 -76.47 4.85
CA SER A 412 24.85 -76.43 3.36
C SER A 412 23.36 -76.16 3.01
N GLU A 413 23.02 -75.36 1.99
CA GLU A 413 22.58 -75.75 0.62
C GLU A 413 21.28 -76.58 0.51
N ASP A 414 20.47 -76.52 -0.55
CA ASP A 414 20.00 -75.41 -1.42
C ASP A 414 18.79 -75.94 -2.25
N SER A 415 17.90 -75.05 -2.70
CA SER A 415 16.97 -75.11 -3.86
C SER A 415 16.25 -76.41 -4.31
N LYS A 416 15.00 -76.23 -4.81
CA LYS A 416 14.32 -77.03 -5.87
C LYS A 416 13.81 -78.45 -5.52
N ASP A 417 12.85 -79.06 -6.25
CA ASP A 417 12.06 -78.65 -7.43
C ASP A 417 10.67 -79.35 -7.46
N ALA A 418 9.76 -78.87 -8.33
CA ALA A 418 8.64 -79.58 -9.01
C ALA A 418 7.37 -80.09 -8.27
N GLU A 419 6.24 -79.96 -9.01
CA GLU A 419 5.04 -80.82 -9.17
C GLU A 419 4.22 -81.27 -7.92
N VAL A 420 2.93 -80.92 -7.76
CA VAL A 420 1.70 -81.16 -8.58
C VAL A 420 1.07 -82.55 -8.35
N GLU A 421 0.06 -82.57 -7.49
CA GLU A 421 -1.19 -83.36 -7.46
C GLU A 421 -1.90 -82.96 -6.13
N ALA A 422 -3.21 -83.01 -5.89
CA ALA A 422 -4.48 -83.05 -6.62
C ALA A 422 -5.56 -83.33 -5.52
N GLU A 423 -6.85 -83.32 -5.85
CA GLU A 423 -8.00 -83.65 -4.96
C GLU A 423 -8.35 -82.63 -3.83
N VAL A 424 -9.63 -82.40 -3.47
CA VAL A 424 -10.89 -82.35 -4.27
C VAL A 424 -11.99 -81.59 -3.49
N GLU A 425 -12.84 -80.85 -4.22
CA GLU A 425 -14.22 -80.33 -3.96
C GLU A 425 -14.69 -79.78 -2.58
N GLY A 426 -15.52 -78.73 -2.62
CA GLY A 426 -16.19 -78.14 -1.45
C GLY A 426 -16.79 -76.73 -1.69
N GLU A 427 -17.94 -76.66 -2.36
CA GLU A 427 -18.82 -75.46 -2.51
C GLU A 427 -19.65 -75.26 -1.20
N GLU A 428 -20.39 -74.19 -0.81
CA GLU A 428 -21.07 -72.99 -1.41
C GLU A 428 -20.76 -71.74 -0.49
N GLU A 429 -21.30 -70.49 -0.52
CA GLU A 429 -22.43 -69.76 -1.15
C GLU A 429 -22.00 -68.30 -1.54
N ASP A 430 -22.57 -67.74 -2.63
CA ASP A 430 -23.24 -66.41 -2.87
C ASP A 430 -23.07 -65.21 -1.88
N ASP A 431 -23.18 -63.90 -2.23
CA ASP A 431 -23.41 -63.04 -3.44
C ASP A 431 -22.69 -61.66 -3.13
N ASP A 432 -22.72 -60.50 -3.82
CA ASP A 432 -23.49 -59.94 -4.95
C ASP A 432 -22.78 -58.74 -5.67
N ARG A 433 -23.32 -58.36 -6.84
CA ARG A 433 -23.38 -57.09 -7.63
C ARG A 433 -22.73 -55.79 -7.06
N ASN A 434 -22.30 -54.81 -7.88
CA ASN A 434 -22.47 -54.64 -9.34
C ASN A 434 -21.38 -53.78 -10.03
N GLU A 435 -21.40 -53.81 -11.37
CA GLU A 435 -20.63 -53.03 -12.34
C GLU A 435 -21.28 -51.66 -12.69
N VAL A 436 -20.47 -50.63 -12.96
CA VAL A 436 -20.81 -49.48 -13.85
C VAL A 436 -19.54 -48.83 -14.43
N ASP A 437 -19.68 -48.23 -15.62
CA ASP A 437 -18.59 -48.10 -16.60
C ASP A 437 -18.13 -46.64 -16.92
N PHE A 438 -17.08 -46.54 -17.72
CA PHE A 438 -16.25 -45.40 -18.09
C PHE A 438 -16.86 -44.48 -19.17
N VAL A 439 -16.64 -43.15 -19.07
CA VAL A 439 -16.96 -42.17 -20.13
C VAL A 439 -15.89 -41.07 -20.22
N ASP A 440 -15.34 -40.87 -21.43
CA ASP A 440 -14.34 -39.85 -21.78
C ASP A 440 -14.91 -38.42 -21.94
N VAL A 441 -14.03 -37.40 -21.84
CA VAL A 441 -14.37 -35.99 -22.11
C VAL A 441 -13.35 -35.36 -23.10
N PRO A 442 -13.76 -34.55 -24.11
CA PRO A 442 -12.89 -34.18 -25.23
C PRO A 442 -11.95 -32.98 -25.00
N LYS A 443 -11.11 -32.70 -26.00
CA LYS A 443 -9.92 -31.83 -25.91
C LYS A 443 -9.92 -30.72 -26.99
N GLU A 444 -9.92 -29.46 -26.56
CA GLU A 444 -9.71 -28.27 -27.42
C GLU A 444 -8.47 -27.50 -26.94
N LYS A 445 -7.42 -27.38 -27.77
CA LYS A 445 -7.17 -26.28 -28.73
C LYS A 445 -6.94 -24.92 -28.08
N GLN A 446 -5.67 -24.62 -27.81
CA GLN A 446 -5.18 -23.26 -27.57
C GLN A 446 -5.00 -22.53 -28.92
N TYR A 447 -5.14 -21.20 -28.90
CA TYR A 447 -4.89 -20.32 -30.05
C TYR A 447 -3.71 -19.41 -29.72
N SER A 448 -2.67 -19.43 -30.56
CA SER A 448 -1.52 -18.53 -30.47
C SER A 448 -1.84 -17.20 -31.16
N THR A 449 -1.28 -16.10 -30.67
CA THR A 449 -1.35 -14.78 -31.30
C THR A 449 0.04 -14.17 -31.25
N ASP A 450 0.57 -13.80 -32.42
CA ASP A 450 1.92 -13.26 -32.55
C ASP A 450 2.03 -11.85 -31.94
N SER A 451 3.22 -11.55 -31.44
CA SER A 451 3.63 -10.24 -30.94
C SER A 451 4.77 -9.70 -31.80
N GLU A 452 4.50 -8.70 -32.64
CA GLU A 452 5.55 -7.94 -33.32
C GLU A 452 6.13 -6.90 -32.35
N GLU A 453 7.33 -7.16 -31.84
CA GLU A 453 8.10 -6.20 -31.05
C GLU A 453 8.99 -5.35 -31.97
N THR A 454 8.90 -4.03 -31.85
CA THR A 454 9.83 -3.08 -32.50
C THR A 454 10.64 -2.36 -31.44
N GLU A 455 11.88 -2.81 -31.23
CA GLU A 455 12.85 -2.11 -30.38
C GLU A 455 13.39 -0.85 -31.08
N ASP A 456 13.11 0.33 -30.52
CA ASP A 456 13.85 1.56 -30.83
C ASP A 456 14.70 1.95 -29.61
N SER A 457 16.01 1.89 -29.75
CA SER A 457 16.98 2.19 -28.68
C SER A 457 17.65 3.55 -28.95
N GLU A 458 17.13 4.63 -28.34
CA GLU A 458 17.84 5.92 -28.33
C GLU A 458 18.91 5.92 -27.21
N GLY A 459 20.17 5.93 -27.63
CA GLY A 459 21.33 5.97 -26.74
C GLY A 459 21.54 7.33 -26.07
N PHE A 460 22.05 7.30 -24.84
CA PHE A 460 22.35 8.49 -24.03
C PHE A 460 23.80 8.94 -24.26
N GLU A 461 24.00 10.05 -24.98
CA GLU A 461 25.30 10.72 -25.10
C GLU A 461 25.35 11.97 -24.19
N GLU A 462 26.19 11.92 -23.16
CA GLU A 462 26.58 13.11 -22.39
C GLU A 462 27.65 13.89 -23.18
N THR A 463 27.37 15.14 -23.53
CA THR A 463 28.39 16.07 -23.99
C THR A 463 28.82 16.97 -22.83
N MET A 464 30.05 16.78 -22.35
CA MET A 464 30.70 17.73 -21.43
C MET A 464 30.96 19.06 -22.16
N ASP A 465 30.51 20.18 -21.57
CA ASP A 465 31.02 21.50 -21.93
C ASP A 465 32.43 21.67 -21.34
N ASN A 466 33.40 22.08 -22.14
CA ASN A 466 34.79 22.30 -21.72
C ASN A 466 35.42 23.50 -22.46
N ASP A 467 35.34 24.68 -21.82
CA ASP A 467 36.26 25.82 -21.82
C ASP A 467 36.73 26.52 -23.14
N GLU A 468 37.09 27.80 -22.99
CA GLU A 468 37.91 28.69 -23.87
C GLU A 468 37.34 28.98 -25.30
N ASP A 469 37.18 30.22 -25.78
CA ASP A 469 37.71 31.56 -25.45
C ASP A 469 36.62 32.66 -25.33
#